data_AF-A0A832ZZH7-F1
#
_entry.id   AF-A0A832ZZH7-F1
#
_cell.length_a   1.000
_cell.length_b   1.000
_cell.length_c   1.000
_cell.angle_alpha   90.00
_cell.angle_beta   90.00
_cell.angle_gamma   90.00
#
_symmetry.space_group_name_H-M   'P 1'
#
loop_
_entity.id
_entity.type
_entity.pdbx_description
1 polymer ?
#
loop_
_entity_poly.entity_id
_entity_poly.type
_entity_poly.pdbx_seq_one_letter_code
_entity_poly.pdbx_strand_id
1 'polypeptide(L)'
;MQEYILYFTMFSLIVGALSSLKLCFHRNTSNVLIGEGLMAIVVATFLVVLSQKFHIPFGETVALFIIVAGPVGTIAFSAVMRKKK
;
A
#
# COMPACT_ATOMS: atom_id res chain seq x y z
N MET A 1 -2.76 -24.07 0.05
CA MET A 1 -3.44 -22.95 0.74
C MET A 1 -4.93 -23.10 0.44
N GLN A 2 -5.79 -23.29 1.46
CA GLN A 2 -7.24 -23.48 1.26
C GLN A 2 -7.79 -22.30 0.45
N GLU A 3 -8.49 -22.57 -0.65
CA GLU A 3 -8.99 -21.56 -1.59
C GLU A 3 -9.85 -20.49 -0.88
N TYR A 4 -10.58 -20.88 0.15
CA TYR A 4 -11.33 -19.98 1.03
C TYR A 4 -10.49 -18.85 1.63
N ILE A 5 -9.26 -19.15 2.06
CA ILE A 5 -8.36 -18.15 2.63
C ILE A 5 -7.98 -17.13 1.56
N LEU A 6 -7.67 -17.59 0.34
CA LEU A 6 -7.31 -16.72 -0.77
C LEU A 6 -8.46 -15.76 -1.12
N TYR A 7 -9.68 -16.27 -1.27
CA TYR A 7 -10.84 -15.44 -1.57
C TYR A 7 -11.13 -14.43 -0.46
N PHE A 8 -11.01 -14.85 0.80
CA PHE A 8 -11.17 -13.94 1.94
C PHE A 8 -10.09 -12.86 1.98
N THR A 9 -8.83 -13.22 1.71
CA THR A 9 -7.72 -12.25 1.61
C THR A 9 -7.95 -11.25 0.47
N MET A 10 -8.38 -11.71 -0.70
CA MET A 10 -8.71 -10.81 -1.83
C MET A 10 -9.85 -9.85 -1.47
N PHE A 11 -10.91 -10.35 -0.83
CA PHE A 11 -12.00 -9.52 -0.36
C PHE A 11 -11.55 -8.49 0.68
N SER A 12 -10.73 -8.90 1.65
CA SER A 12 -10.17 -8.02 2.67
C SER A 12 -9.31 -6.90 2.06
N LEU A 13 -8.50 -7.21 1.05
CA LEU A 13 -7.70 -6.22 0.33
C LEU A 13 -8.57 -5.19 -0.41
N ILE A 14 -9.70 -5.60 -0.99
CA ILE A 14 -10.64 -4.67 -1.64
C ILE A 14 -11.22 -3.69 -0.62
N VAL A 15 -11.68 -4.19 0.54
CA VAL A 15 -12.20 -3.33 1.62
C VAL A 15 -11.10 -2.40 2.16
N GLY A 16 -9.88 -2.93 2.31
CA GLY A 16 -8.70 -2.14 2.68
C GLY A 16 -8.39 -1.02 1.70
N ALA A 17 -8.47 -1.29 0.39
CA ALA A 17 -8.27 -0.30 -0.67
C ALA A 17 -9.33 0.81 -0.58
N LEU A 18 -10.61 0.46 -0.43
CA LEU A 18 -11.71 1.42 -0.31
C LEU A 18 -11.58 2.31 0.94
N SER A 19 -11.17 1.71 2.07
CA SER A 19 -10.90 2.45 3.32
C SER A 19 -9.74 3.45 3.14
N SER A 20 -8.66 3.01 2.49
CA SER A 20 -7.49 3.85 2.20
C SER A 20 -7.84 5.01 1.28
N LEU A 21 -8.63 4.74 0.24
CA LEU A 21 -9.09 5.76 -0.72
C LEU A 21 -9.99 6.81 -0.06
N LYS A 22 -10.87 6.40 0.86
CA LYS A 22 -11.71 7.32 1.64
C LYS A 22 -10.87 8.30 2.48
N LEU A 23 -9.71 7.85 2.97
CA LEU A 23 -8.77 8.71 3.70
C LEU A 23 -8.11 9.75 2.78
N CYS A 24 -7.79 9.38 1.53
CA CYS A 24 -7.23 10.30 0.53
C CYS A 24 -8.16 11.45 0.17
N PHE A 25 -9.48 11.29 0.30
CA PHE A 25 -10.45 12.35 0.00
C PHE A 25 -10.66 13.36 1.15
N HIS A 26 -10.00 13.19 2.30
CA HIS A 26 -10.10 14.17 3.39
C HIS A 26 -9.23 15.41 3.15
N ARG A 27 -9.70 16.57 3.62
CA ARG A 27 -9.10 17.90 3.37
C ARG A 27 -7.72 18.11 4.02
N ASN A 28 -7.32 17.27 4.98
CA ASN A 28 -6.05 17.36 5.67
C ASN A 28 -4.95 16.62 4.91
N THR A 29 -3.84 17.31 4.60
CA THR A 29 -2.67 16.73 3.91
C THR A 29 -2.10 15.50 4.62
N SER A 30 -2.14 15.48 5.95
CA SER A 30 -1.74 14.30 6.74
C SER A 30 -2.61 13.08 6.48
N ASN A 31 -3.92 13.25 6.28
CA ASN A 31 -4.84 12.13 6.02
C ASN A 31 -4.60 11.55 4.62
N VAL A 32 -4.25 12.40 3.65
CA VAL A 32 -3.85 11.97 2.31
C VAL A 32 -2.58 11.12 2.36
N LEU A 33 -1.56 11.57 3.10
CA LEU A 33 -0.30 10.82 3.26
C LEU A 33 -0.52 9.44 3.91
N ILE A 34 -1.40 9.36 4.91
CA ILE A 34 -1.76 8.09 5.55
C ILE A 34 -2.52 7.18 4.58
N GLY A 35 -3.46 7.74 3.81
CA GLY A 35 -4.22 7.00 2.79
C GLY A 35 -3.33 6.41 1.70
N GLU A 36 -2.39 7.19 1.16
CA GLU A 36 -1.40 6.73 0.20
C GLU A 36 -0.50 5.62 0.77
N GLY A 37 -0.05 5.77 2.02
CA GLY A 37 0.76 4.74 2.70
C GLY A 37 0.00 3.42 2.88
N LEU A 38 -1.26 3.47 3.28
CA LEU A 38 -2.11 2.29 3.38
C LEU A 38 -2.36 1.64 2.01
N MET A 39 -2.57 2.45 0.96
CA MET A 39 -2.75 1.94 -0.40
C MET A 39 -1.50 1.20 -0.89
N ALA A 40 -0.30 1.72 -0.61
CA ALA A 40 0.95 1.05 -0.96
C ALA A 40 1.07 -0.34 -0.30
N ILE A 41 0.65 -0.47 0.96
CA ILE A 41 0.63 -1.76 1.68
C ILE A 41 -0.36 -2.73 1.04
N VAL A 42 -1.56 -2.27 0.69
CA VAL A 42 -2.59 -3.09 0.03
C VAL A 42 -2.07 -3.61 -1.31
N VAL A 43 -1.47 -2.74 -2.13
CA VAL A 43 -0.92 -3.10 -3.44
C VAL A 43 0.27 -4.07 -3.31
N ALA A 44 1.18 -3.82 -2.36
CA ALA A 44 2.32 -4.71 -2.11
C ALA A 44 1.85 -6.10 -1.65
N THR A 45 0.89 -6.16 -0.73
CA THR A 45 0.33 -7.42 -0.25
C THR A 45 -0.38 -8.18 -1.38
N PHE A 46 -1.12 -7.48 -2.24
CA PHE A 46 -1.74 -8.08 -3.43
C PHE A 46 -0.70 -8.68 -4.39
N LEU A 47 0.39 -7.95 -4.64
CA LEU A 47 1.51 -8.43 -5.47
C LEU A 47 2.17 -9.69 -4.91
N VAL A 48 2.38 -9.78 -3.58
CA VAL A 48 2.92 -10.98 -2.94
C VAL A 48 1.98 -12.18 -3.14
N VAL A 49 0.68 -11.99 -2.94
CA VAL A 49 -0.30 -13.08 -3.11
C VAL A 49 -0.33 -13.57 -4.56
N LEU A 50 -0.29 -12.66 -5.54
CA LEU A 50 -0.18 -13.02 -6.95
C LEU A 50 1.13 -13.73 -7.27
N SER A 51 2.25 -13.25 -6.73
CA SER A 51 3.58 -13.85 -6.91
C SER A 51 3.60 -15.32 -6.47
N GLN A 52 3.01 -15.61 -5.30
CA GLN A 52 2.93 -16.96 -4.76
C GLN A 52 1.97 -17.87 -5.55
N LYS A 53 0.87 -17.33 -6.09
CA LYS A 53 -0.10 -18.12 -6.89
C LYS A 53 0.40 -18.41 -8.31
N PHE A 54 0.96 -17.41 -8.98
CA PHE A 54 1.33 -17.46 -10.40
C PHE A 54 2.82 -17.68 -10.64
N HIS A 55 3.63 -17.87 -9.59
CA HIS A 55 5.09 -18.08 -9.65
C HIS A 55 5.81 -16.96 -10.42
N ILE A 56 5.41 -15.71 -10.18
CA ILE A 56 6.04 -14.54 -10.83
C ILE A 56 7.39 -14.27 -10.13
N PRO A 57 8.54 -14.41 -10.81
CA PRO A 57 9.85 -14.41 -10.15
C PRO A 57 10.26 -13.07 -9.51
N PHE A 58 9.57 -11.98 -9.83
CA PHE A 58 9.90 -10.62 -9.35
C PHE A 58 8.82 -9.97 -8.48
N GLY A 59 7.68 -10.65 -8.23
CA GLY A 59 6.54 -10.02 -7.56
C GLY A 59 6.84 -9.60 -6.11
N GLU A 60 7.55 -10.44 -5.36
CA GLU A 60 7.94 -10.16 -3.97
C GLU A 60 8.96 -9.02 -3.87
N THR A 61 9.94 -8.97 -4.78
CA THR A 61 10.95 -7.90 -4.82
C THR A 61 10.30 -6.54 -5.10
N VAL A 62 9.36 -6.49 -6.04
CA VAL A 62 8.61 -5.26 -6.35
C VAL A 62 7.75 -4.85 -5.16
N ALA A 63 7.06 -5.78 -4.51
CA ALA A 63 6.27 -5.51 -3.32
C ALA A 63 7.13 -4.90 -2.19
N LEU A 64 8.32 -5.47 -1.96
CA LEU A 64 9.25 -4.98 -0.95
C LEU A 64 9.76 -3.57 -1.29
N PHE A 65 10.06 -3.31 -2.56
CA PHE A 65 10.46 -1.97 -3.01
C PHE A 65 9.36 -0.93 -2.78
N ILE A 66 8.09 -1.27 -3.06
CA ILE A 66 6.93 -0.38 -2.80
C ILE A 66 6.83 -0.05 -1.31
N ILE A 67 6.98 -1.05 -0.44
CA ILE A 67 6.92 -0.86 1.02
C ILE A 67 8.06 0.04 1.51
N VAL A 68 9.28 -0.11 0.98
CA VAL A 68 10.43 0.72 1.36
C VAL A 68 10.30 2.15 0.79
N ALA A 69 9.77 2.30 -0.43
CA ALA A 69 9.59 3.59 -1.06
C ALA A 69 8.59 4.48 -0.30
N GLY A 70 7.58 3.91 0.36
CA GLY A 70 6.58 4.65 1.15
C GLY A 70 7.19 5.52 2.27
N PRO A 71 7.92 4.94 3.25
CA PRO A 71 8.63 5.69 4.29
C PRO A 71 9.63 6.70 3.72
N VAL A 72 10.40 6.32 2.69
CA VAL A 72 11.37 7.22 2.06
C VAL A 72 10.67 8.45 1.47
N GLY A 73 9.56 8.24 0.75
CA GLY A 73 8.74 9.32 0.18
C GLY A 73 8.16 10.23 1.26
N THR A 74 7.61 9.67 2.34
CA THR A 74 7.01 10.45 3.43
C THR A 74 8.06 11.27 4.20
N ILE A 75 9.27 10.73 4.42
CA ILE A 75 10.40 11.46 5.01
C ILE A 75 10.82 12.63 4.10
N ALA A 76 10.96 12.38 2.80
CA ALA A 76 11.30 13.42 1.82
C ALA A 76 10.25 14.53 1.80
N PHE A 77 8.95 14.18 1.80
CA PHE A 77 7.85 15.15 1.87
C PHE A 77 7.87 15.96 3.16
N SER A 78 8.10 15.31 4.31
CA SER A 78 8.21 15.99 5.60
C SER A 78 9.35 17.01 5.62
N ALA A 79 10.51 16.65 5.06
CA ALA A 79 11.66 17.55 4.94
C ALA A 79 11.34 18.80 4.09
N VAL A 80 10.61 18.63 2.98
CA VAL A 80 10.18 19.75 2.12
C VAL A 80 9.15 20.64 2.82
N MET A 81 8.17 20.05 3.50
CA MET A 81 7.15 20.82 4.25
C MET A 81 7.78 21.63 5.39
N ARG A 82 8.79 21.09 6.07
CA ARG A 82 9.49 21.79 7.15
C ARG A 82 10.33 22.97 6.66
N LYS A 83 10.89 22.91 5.44
CA LYS A 83 11.66 24.02 4.84
C LYS A 83 10.80 25.19 4.35
N LYS A 84 9.49 24.99 4.19
CA LYS A 84 8.54 26.06 3.80
C LYS A 84 7.98 26.84 4.99
N LYS A 85 8.34 26.47 6.22
CA LYS A 85 8.06 27.22 7.46
C LYS A 85 9.27 28.04 7.83
#